data_AF-I2GYM4-F1
#
_entry.id   AF-I2GYM4-F1
#
_cell.length_a   1.000
_cell.length_b   1.000
_cell.length_c   1.000
_cell.angle_alpha   90.00
_cell.angle_beta   90.00
_cell.angle_gamma   90.00
#
_symmetry.space_group_name_H-M   'P 1'
#
loop_
_entity.id
_entity.type
_entity.pdbx_description
1 polymer ?
#
loop_
_entity_poly.entity_id
_entity_poly.type
_entity_poly.pdbx_seq_one_letter_code
_entity_poly.pdbx_strand_id
1 'polypeptide(L)'
;MNLKKHDTLIQKEWLWQYADEERDVNVFNTPDKTSLIFAIFYLDDLEEAITPIISNIFSLVEKEFHDWNVSYPWTEYNGVELEITQYVYELGNKEITIPYITGQICVEDNLQQEEGIIISILYNISKTIGPGCFIKISDTTGDFLLAEAYEGIPEEYEFPIANNRFWLNDGKFKMISKNYYYNRGLQPEESLEFLRKSPQNCIEIPKISSILQSKVTEDFPSKYMSDMVQIPLLINDNSIAQLLKDNSQIINYLLKNIASTTDPIDKIDLNLKGTAQKINLLATKSHCEVLKYYLEMNNLRNDSTNIELASGEIISCTLRDLVDSKMISIENSSNMKLKPSNIFDIGKFPVLNLYKNMDMTNDVQPTEELIEKLGNF
;
A
#
# COMPACT_ATOMS: atom_id res chain seq x y z
N MET A 1 -3.42 -15.97 17.32
CA MET A 1 -4.70 -15.64 16.64
C MET A 1 -4.38 -14.60 15.58
N ASN A 2 -5.03 -14.63 14.42
CA ASN A 2 -4.73 -13.68 13.35
C ASN A 2 -5.89 -12.69 13.21
N LEU A 3 -5.56 -11.41 13.10
CA LEU A 3 -6.53 -10.38 12.74
C LEU A 3 -6.67 -10.34 11.22
N LYS A 4 -7.89 -10.18 10.73
CA LYS A 4 -8.17 -9.97 9.31
C LYS A 4 -9.13 -8.81 9.15
N LYS A 5 -8.77 -7.84 8.31
CA LYS A 5 -9.69 -6.77 7.91
C LYS A 5 -10.47 -7.22 6.68
N HIS A 6 -11.76 -6.90 6.62
CA HIS A 6 -12.59 -7.22 5.47
C HIS A 6 -12.53 -6.07 4.47
N ASP A 7 -11.71 -6.22 3.44
CA ASP A 7 -11.60 -5.22 2.38
C ASP A 7 -12.49 -5.52 1.18
N THR A 8 -12.96 -4.45 0.55
CA THR A 8 -13.62 -4.52 -0.75
C THR A 8 -12.54 -4.36 -1.80
N LEU A 9 -12.26 -5.43 -2.53
CA LEU A 9 -11.29 -5.39 -3.63
C LEU A 9 -11.84 -4.55 -4.77
N ILE A 10 -10.96 -3.75 -5.37
CA ILE A 10 -11.30 -2.99 -6.56
C ILE A 10 -11.36 -3.93 -7.77
N GLN A 11 -12.23 -3.59 -8.72
CA GLN A 11 -12.37 -4.39 -9.93
C GLN A 11 -11.12 -4.25 -10.80
N LYS A 12 -10.70 -5.33 -11.47
CA LYS A 12 -9.41 -5.40 -12.20
C LYS A 12 -9.35 -4.48 -13.40
N GLU A 13 -10.51 -4.03 -13.87
CA GLU A 13 -10.68 -3.06 -14.93
C GLU A 13 -9.97 -1.74 -14.57
N TRP A 14 -9.88 -1.39 -13.27
CA TRP A 14 -9.13 -0.20 -12.82
C TRP A 14 -7.64 -0.26 -13.11
N LEU A 15 -7.10 -1.42 -13.49
CA LEU A 15 -5.76 -1.52 -14.05
C LEU A 15 -5.62 -0.67 -15.33
N TRP A 16 -6.65 -0.61 -16.16
CA TRP A 16 -6.58 -0.06 -17.52
C TRP A 16 -7.17 1.36 -17.60
N GLN A 17 -6.50 2.23 -18.38
CA GLN A 17 -6.99 3.57 -18.69
C GLN A 17 -7.79 3.58 -19.99
N TYR A 18 -8.89 4.33 -20.02
CA TYR A 18 -9.75 4.50 -21.20
C TYR A 18 -9.93 5.99 -21.47
N ALA A 19 -10.22 6.38 -22.72
CA ALA A 19 -10.62 7.76 -22.99
C ALA A 19 -12.04 8.04 -22.43
N ASP A 20 -12.37 9.31 -22.17
CA ASP A 20 -13.63 9.74 -21.54
C ASP A 20 -14.91 9.25 -22.27
N GLU A 21 -14.80 8.86 -23.54
CA GLU A 21 -15.91 8.36 -24.36
C GLU A 21 -15.93 6.81 -24.50
N GLU A 22 -14.90 6.12 -24.01
CA GLU A 22 -14.71 4.67 -24.23
C GLU A 22 -15.21 3.81 -23.07
N ARG A 23 -15.51 4.42 -21.91
CA ARG A 23 -16.18 3.76 -20.81
C ARG A 23 -17.51 4.41 -20.49
N ASP A 24 -18.55 3.58 -20.43
CA ASP A 24 -19.64 3.80 -19.48
C ASP A 24 -19.07 3.57 -18.06
N VAL A 25 -18.25 4.51 -17.54
CA VAL A 25 -17.91 4.48 -16.12
C VAL A 25 -19.22 4.76 -15.41
N ASN A 26 -19.86 3.71 -14.93
CA ASN A 26 -21.00 3.86 -14.07
C ASN A 26 -20.48 4.63 -12.85
N VAL A 27 -20.85 5.91 -12.70
CA VAL A 27 -20.32 6.80 -11.66
C VAL A 27 -20.49 6.18 -10.26
N PHE A 28 -21.47 5.29 -10.10
CA PHE A 28 -21.74 4.48 -8.91
C PHE A 28 -20.76 3.33 -8.64
N ASN A 29 -19.85 3.00 -9.56
CA ASN A 29 -18.83 1.95 -9.43
C ASN A 29 -17.42 2.53 -9.21
N THR A 30 -17.29 3.84 -8.99
CA THR A 30 -16.03 4.47 -8.61
C THR A 30 -15.66 4.02 -7.20
N PRO A 31 -14.46 3.47 -6.97
CA PRO A 31 -14.00 3.15 -5.63
C PRO A 31 -14.04 4.38 -4.74
N ASP A 32 -14.59 4.22 -3.53
CA ASP A 32 -14.64 5.30 -2.53
C ASP A 32 -13.26 5.64 -1.94
N LYS A 33 -12.26 4.79 -2.20
CA LYS A 33 -10.89 4.93 -1.71
C LYS A 33 -9.89 4.74 -2.83
N THR A 34 -8.78 5.47 -2.73
CA THR A 34 -7.64 5.38 -3.60
C THR A 34 -6.90 4.08 -3.37
N SER A 35 -6.86 3.25 -4.40
CA SER A 35 -6.16 1.96 -4.38
C SER A 35 -5.17 1.89 -5.53
N LEU A 36 -3.97 1.41 -5.23
CA LEU A 36 -2.98 1.06 -6.24
C LEU A 36 -3.26 -0.37 -6.71
N ILE A 37 -3.24 -0.57 -8.02
CA ILE A 37 -3.34 -1.86 -8.70
C ILE A 37 -2.17 -2.03 -9.65
N PHE A 38 -1.59 -3.23 -9.68
CA PHE A 38 -0.56 -3.58 -10.64
C PHE A 38 -0.80 -4.95 -11.24
N ALA A 39 -0.24 -5.16 -12.42
CA ALA A 39 -0.27 -6.45 -13.09
C ALA A 39 1.10 -6.79 -13.68
N ILE A 40 1.52 -8.04 -13.51
CA ILE A 40 2.76 -8.60 -14.06
C ILE A 40 2.38 -9.63 -15.13
N PHE A 41 2.68 -9.29 -16.37
CA PHE A 41 2.44 -10.13 -17.54
C PHE A 41 3.74 -10.76 -18.02
N TYR A 42 3.70 -12.03 -18.41
CA TYR A 42 4.77 -12.67 -19.16
C TYR A 42 4.36 -12.73 -20.64
N LEU A 43 5.06 -11.99 -21.49
CA LEU A 43 4.65 -11.69 -22.88
C LEU A 43 5.70 -12.17 -23.90
N ASP A 44 6.14 -13.42 -23.79
CA ASP A 44 6.99 -14.07 -24.78
C ASP A 44 6.16 -14.97 -25.71
N ASP A 45 6.08 -14.59 -26.99
CA ASP A 45 5.32 -15.32 -28.01
C ASP A 45 5.94 -16.66 -28.41
N LEU A 46 7.20 -16.92 -28.02
CA LEU A 46 7.90 -18.17 -28.31
C LEU A 46 7.73 -19.22 -27.21
N GLU A 47 7.18 -18.83 -26.07
CA GLU A 47 7.06 -19.68 -24.90
C GLU A 47 5.69 -20.35 -24.82
N GLU A 48 5.69 -21.68 -24.88
CA GLU A 48 4.46 -22.48 -24.83
C GLU A 48 4.03 -22.80 -23.38
N ALA A 49 4.96 -22.75 -22.42
CA ALA A 49 4.73 -23.13 -21.03
C ALA A 49 4.63 -21.91 -20.08
N ILE A 50 3.69 -21.01 -20.35
CA ILE A 50 3.52 -19.76 -19.58
C ILE A 50 3.08 -20.02 -18.12
N THR A 51 2.19 -20.99 -17.87
CA THR A 51 1.60 -21.20 -16.53
C THR A 51 2.65 -21.52 -15.45
N PRO A 52 3.60 -22.47 -15.65
CA PRO A 52 4.69 -22.68 -14.69
C PRO A 52 5.54 -21.43 -14.44
N ILE A 53 5.78 -20.62 -15.48
CA ILE A 53 6.57 -19.38 -15.37
C ILE A 53 5.83 -18.38 -14.48
N ILE A 54 4.56 -18.12 -14.75
CA ILE A 54 3.73 -17.24 -13.93
C ILE A 54 3.66 -17.72 -12.48
N SER A 55 3.52 -19.04 -12.23
CA SER A 55 3.54 -19.57 -10.87
C SER A 55 4.87 -19.34 -10.16
N ASN A 56 5.99 -19.50 -10.85
CA ASN A 56 7.32 -19.23 -10.29
C ASN A 56 7.52 -17.74 -9.98
N ILE A 57 7.08 -16.86 -10.89
CA ILE A 57 7.11 -15.41 -10.67
C ILE A 57 6.20 -15.06 -9.48
N PHE A 58 5.02 -15.66 -9.37
CA PHE A 58 4.09 -15.43 -8.26
C PHE A 58 4.73 -15.76 -6.92
N SER A 59 5.39 -16.92 -6.79
CA SER A 59 6.11 -17.27 -5.55
C SER A 59 7.24 -16.30 -5.22
N LEU A 60 7.92 -15.74 -6.23
CA LEU A 60 8.94 -14.71 -6.03
C LEU A 60 8.29 -13.41 -5.54
N VAL A 61 7.24 -12.94 -6.21
CA VAL A 61 6.52 -11.70 -5.86
C VAL A 61 5.91 -11.81 -4.45
N GLU A 62 5.27 -12.93 -4.14
CA GLU A 62 4.72 -13.21 -2.81
C GLU A 62 5.80 -13.15 -1.73
N LYS A 63 6.98 -13.71 -2.01
CA LYS A 63 8.12 -13.65 -1.09
C LYS A 63 8.63 -12.22 -0.87
N GLU A 64 8.73 -11.41 -1.93
CA GLU A 64 9.20 -10.02 -1.83
C GLU A 64 8.23 -9.13 -1.05
N PHE A 65 6.92 -9.35 -1.20
CA PHE A 65 5.90 -8.62 -0.43
C PHE A 65 5.66 -9.21 0.98
N HIS A 66 6.05 -10.46 1.23
CA HIS A 66 5.77 -11.14 2.50
C HIS A 66 6.22 -10.33 3.71
N ASP A 67 7.50 -9.94 3.75
CA ASP A 67 8.09 -9.22 4.89
C ASP A 67 7.41 -7.88 5.14
N TRP A 68 6.96 -7.20 4.08
CA TRP A 68 6.21 -5.96 4.18
C TRP A 68 4.81 -6.19 4.71
N ASN A 69 4.06 -7.15 4.17
CA ASN A 69 2.70 -7.47 4.62
C ASN A 69 2.63 -7.91 6.10
N VAL A 70 3.67 -8.59 6.61
CA VAL A 70 3.67 -9.09 7.99
C VAL A 70 4.29 -8.14 9.01
N SER A 71 5.01 -7.10 8.58
CA SER A 71 5.76 -6.22 9.52
C SER A 71 5.61 -4.73 9.25
N TYR A 72 5.37 -4.30 8.02
CA TYR A 72 5.12 -2.89 7.73
C TYR A 72 3.70 -2.52 8.17
N PRO A 73 3.52 -1.46 8.98
CA PRO A 73 2.22 -1.04 9.47
C PRO A 73 1.44 -0.31 8.37
N TRP A 74 0.90 -1.06 7.40
CA TRP A 74 0.03 -0.51 6.36
C TRP A 74 -1.14 0.24 6.98
N THR A 75 -1.50 1.37 6.39
CA THR A 75 -2.58 2.22 6.89
C THR A 75 -3.92 1.49 6.87
N GLU A 76 -4.10 0.55 5.94
CA GLU A 76 -5.29 -0.28 5.80
C GLU A 76 -5.08 -1.75 6.26
N TYR A 77 -4.00 -2.00 7.02
CA TYR A 77 -3.63 -3.28 7.67
C TYR A 77 -3.30 -4.48 6.76
N ASN A 78 -4.15 -4.85 5.81
CA ASN A 78 -4.02 -6.11 5.05
C ASN A 78 -2.80 -6.16 4.11
N GLY A 79 -2.19 -5.01 3.80
CA GLY A 79 -1.06 -4.91 2.89
C GLY A 79 -1.46 -5.23 1.44
N VAL A 80 -0.53 -5.81 0.69
CA VAL A 80 -0.74 -6.13 -0.73
C VAL A 80 -1.40 -7.49 -0.87
N GLU A 81 -2.57 -7.52 -1.50
CA GLU A 81 -3.22 -8.76 -1.89
C GLU A 81 -2.76 -9.16 -3.30
N LEU A 82 -2.37 -10.44 -3.46
CA LEU A 82 -1.87 -10.99 -4.72
C LEU A 82 -2.76 -12.14 -5.20
N GLU A 83 -3.02 -12.19 -6.50
CA GLU A 83 -3.70 -13.32 -7.13
C GLU A 83 -3.18 -13.58 -8.55
N ILE A 84 -3.30 -14.82 -9.02
CA ILE A 84 -3.12 -15.16 -10.43
C ILE A 84 -4.50 -15.13 -11.09
N THR A 85 -4.60 -14.43 -12.22
CA THR A 85 -5.83 -14.35 -13.00
C THR A 85 -5.53 -14.36 -14.49
N GLN A 86 -6.54 -14.11 -15.32
CA GLN A 86 -6.44 -14.22 -16.77
C GLN A 86 -7.08 -13.01 -17.43
N TYR A 87 -6.43 -12.52 -18.48
CA TYR A 87 -6.97 -11.50 -19.36
C TYR A 87 -7.33 -12.16 -20.69
N VAL A 88 -8.58 -12.00 -21.12
CA VAL A 88 -9.12 -12.64 -22.33
C VAL A 88 -9.54 -11.57 -23.31
N TYR A 89 -9.06 -11.66 -24.55
CA TYR A 89 -9.44 -10.75 -25.62
C TYR A 89 -9.45 -11.43 -26.98
N GLU A 90 -10.14 -10.82 -27.95
CA GLU A 90 -10.22 -11.33 -29.32
C GLU A 90 -9.21 -10.64 -30.23
N LEU A 91 -8.45 -11.43 -30.99
CA LEU A 91 -7.56 -10.93 -32.04
C LEU A 91 -7.97 -11.57 -33.37
N GLY A 92 -8.79 -10.84 -34.14
CA GLY A 92 -9.45 -11.38 -35.34
C GLY A 92 -10.49 -12.43 -34.95
N ASN A 93 -10.33 -13.68 -35.41
CA ASN A 93 -11.25 -14.79 -35.09
C ASN A 93 -10.67 -15.74 -34.02
N LYS A 94 -9.71 -15.29 -33.21
CA LYS A 94 -9.06 -16.09 -32.17
C LYS A 94 -9.22 -15.42 -30.82
N GLU A 95 -9.68 -16.18 -29.84
CA GLU A 95 -9.60 -15.81 -28.43
C GLU A 95 -8.17 -16.02 -27.93
N ILE A 96 -7.64 -15.01 -27.25
CA ILE A 96 -6.32 -15.00 -26.64
C ILE A 96 -6.49 -14.87 -25.13
N THR A 97 -5.92 -15.82 -24.39
CA THR A 97 -5.94 -15.81 -22.93
C THR A 97 -4.52 -15.65 -22.40
N ILE A 98 -4.29 -14.61 -21.60
CA ILE A 98 -2.99 -14.31 -21.00
C ILE A 98 -3.11 -14.42 -19.49
N PRO A 99 -2.45 -15.40 -18.83
CA PRO A 99 -2.36 -15.42 -17.38
C PRO A 99 -1.44 -14.30 -16.89
N TYR A 100 -1.81 -13.67 -15.79
CA TYR A 100 -1.02 -12.61 -15.17
C TYR A 100 -1.19 -12.62 -13.66
N ILE A 101 -0.22 -12.03 -12.97
CA ILE A 101 -0.29 -11.78 -11.53
C ILE A 101 -0.85 -10.39 -11.36
N THR A 102 -1.89 -10.23 -10.54
CA THR A 102 -2.35 -8.90 -10.12
C THR A 102 -2.10 -8.72 -8.64
N GLY A 103 -1.77 -7.49 -8.27
CA GLY A 103 -1.68 -7.07 -6.88
C GLY A 103 -2.43 -5.78 -6.65
N GLN A 104 -3.02 -5.63 -5.48
CA GLN A 104 -3.74 -4.41 -5.11
C GLN A 104 -3.58 -4.08 -3.62
N ILE A 105 -3.67 -2.79 -3.32
CA ILE A 105 -3.64 -2.25 -1.96
C ILE A 105 -4.35 -0.90 -1.91
N CYS A 106 -5.07 -0.62 -0.83
CA CYS A 106 -5.64 0.70 -0.56
C CYS A 106 -4.59 1.62 0.07
N VAL A 107 -4.36 2.78 -0.55
CA VAL A 107 -3.27 3.73 -0.20
C VAL A 107 -3.76 5.15 0.15
N GLU A 108 -5.07 5.40 0.10
CA GLU A 108 -5.74 6.70 0.34
C GLU A 108 -5.06 7.61 1.37
N ASP A 109 -4.86 7.09 2.58
CA ASP A 109 -4.40 7.88 3.73
C ASP A 109 -2.88 8.15 3.75
N ASN A 110 -2.09 7.46 2.90
CA ASN A 110 -0.64 7.58 2.88
C ASN A 110 -0.03 7.28 1.49
N LEU A 111 -0.64 7.89 0.47
CA LEU A 111 -0.40 7.64 -0.94
C LEU A 111 1.11 7.66 -1.30
N GLN A 112 1.79 8.77 -1.04
CA GLN A 112 3.21 8.94 -1.43
C GLN A 112 4.13 7.88 -0.81
N GLN A 113 3.90 7.50 0.46
CA GLN A 113 4.76 6.56 1.16
C GLN A 113 4.47 5.13 0.73
N GLU A 114 3.20 4.74 0.71
CA GLU A 114 2.79 3.36 0.44
C GLU A 114 2.99 2.99 -1.02
N GLU A 115 2.58 3.84 -1.97
CA GLU A 115 2.83 3.60 -3.40
C GLU A 115 4.33 3.51 -3.68
N GLY A 116 5.11 4.42 -3.09
CA GLY A 116 6.56 4.44 -3.25
C GLY A 116 7.24 3.14 -2.81
N ILE A 117 6.76 2.52 -1.72
CA ILE A 117 7.21 1.19 -1.28
C ILE A 117 6.87 0.14 -2.35
N ILE A 118 5.60 0.08 -2.78
CA ILE A 118 5.15 -0.92 -3.76
C ILE A 118 5.97 -0.83 -5.05
N ILE A 119 6.15 0.38 -5.57
CA ILE A 119 6.86 0.58 -6.83
C ILE A 119 8.34 0.27 -6.69
N SER A 120 8.97 0.58 -5.56
CA SER A 120 10.35 0.19 -5.31
C SER A 120 10.53 -1.32 -5.28
N ILE A 121 9.57 -2.05 -4.69
CA ILE A 121 9.55 -3.52 -4.70
C ILE A 121 9.37 -4.03 -6.13
N LEU A 122 8.36 -3.55 -6.86
CA LEU A 122 8.10 -3.93 -8.25
C LEU A 122 9.28 -3.62 -9.16
N TYR A 123 9.94 -2.48 -8.96
CA TYR A 123 11.14 -2.09 -9.68
C TYR A 123 12.28 -3.10 -9.46
N ASN A 124 12.54 -3.51 -8.21
CA ASN A 124 13.54 -4.52 -7.90
C ASN A 124 13.16 -5.91 -8.44
N ILE A 125 11.88 -6.29 -8.35
CA ILE A 125 11.33 -7.50 -8.96
C ILE A 125 11.59 -7.50 -10.47
N SER A 126 11.28 -6.40 -11.16
CA SER A 126 11.40 -6.29 -12.62
C SER A 126 12.82 -6.55 -13.13
N LYS A 127 13.85 -6.29 -12.32
CA LYS A 127 15.26 -6.57 -12.63
C LYS A 127 15.62 -8.06 -12.58
N THR A 128 14.82 -8.88 -11.90
CA THR A 128 15.14 -10.29 -11.61
C THR A 128 14.28 -11.27 -12.40
N ILE A 129 13.04 -10.89 -12.73
CA ILE A 129 12.07 -11.77 -13.42
C ILE A 129 12.26 -11.86 -14.94
N GLY A 130 13.22 -11.11 -15.49
CA GLY A 130 13.65 -11.21 -16.88
C GLY A 130 12.89 -10.32 -17.89
N PRO A 131 13.40 -10.23 -19.13
CA PRO A 131 12.96 -9.24 -20.12
C PRO A 131 11.58 -9.52 -20.73
N GLY A 132 11.07 -10.76 -20.63
CA GLY A 132 9.72 -11.12 -21.07
C GLY A 132 8.61 -10.65 -20.13
N CYS A 133 8.96 -10.11 -18.95
CA CYS A 133 7.99 -9.67 -17.95
C CYS A 133 7.71 -8.16 -18.05
N PHE A 134 6.44 -7.79 -18.19
CA PHE A 134 5.99 -6.41 -18.24
C PHE A 134 5.06 -6.12 -17.08
N ILE A 135 5.35 -5.04 -16.34
CA ILE A 135 4.58 -4.64 -15.17
C ILE A 135 3.80 -3.36 -15.53
N LYS A 136 2.49 -3.42 -15.41
CA LYS A 136 1.60 -2.26 -15.46
C LYS A 136 1.24 -1.85 -14.04
N ILE A 137 1.24 -0.55 -13.77
CA ILE A 137 0.93 0.03 -12.47
C ILE A 137 -0.06 1.17 -12.73
N SER A 138 -1.15 1.20 -11.96
CA SER A 138 -2.19 2.22 -12.01
C SER A 138 -2.74 2.43 -10.60
N ASP A 139 -3.36 3.56 -10.36
CA ASP A 139 -4.20 3.79 -9.19
C ASP A 139 -5.63 4.11 -9.64
N THR A 140 -6.57 4.21 -8.72
CA THR A 140 -7.97 4.52 -9.06
C THR A 140 -8.18 5.98 -9.53
N THR A 141 -7.17 6.84 -9.43
CA THR A 141 -7.16 8.22 -9.95
C THR A 141 -6.54 8.32 -11.35
N GLY A 142 -5.76 7.32 -11.79
CA GLY A 142 -5.14 7.29 -13.10
C GLY A 142 -3.89 6.41 -13.20
N ASP A 143 -3.02 6.74 -14.15
CA ASP A 143 -1.71 6.10 -14.25
C ASP A 143 -0.75 6.78 -13.27
N PHE A 144 -0.33 6.05 -12.23
CA PHE A 144 0.59 6.55 -11.21
C PHE A 144 1.83 7.24 -11.80
N LEU A 145 2.39 6.69 -12.88
CA LEU A 145 3.61 7.22 -13.48
C LEU A 145 3.36 8.59 -14.12
N LEU A 146 2.12 8.85 -14.56
CA LEU A 146 1.71 10.16 -15.03
C LEU A 146 1.72 11.19 -13.90
N ALA A 147 1.32 10.81 -12.69
CA ALA A 147 1.30 11.71 -11.54
C ALA A 147 2.70 12.03 -11.02
N GLU A 148 3.51 11.01 -10.69
CA GLU A 148 4.81 11.23 -10.02
C GLU A 148 5.89 11.85 -10.92
N ALA A 149 5.83 11.50 -12.20
CA ALA A 149 6.82 11.92 -13.19
C ALA A 149 6.25 12.93 -14.21
N TYR A 150 5.11 13.58 -13.91
CA TYR A 150 4.43 14.54 -14.80
C TYR A 150 5.39 15.52 -15.49
N GLU A 151 6.27 16.16 -14.71
CA GLU A 151 7.26 17.13 -15.21
C GLU A 151 8.25 16.54 -16.24
N GLY A 152 8.40 15.22 -16.24
CA GLY A 152 9.25 14.45 -17.13
C GLY A 152 8.59 14.03 -18.44
N ILE A 153 7.26 14.16 -18.54
CA ILE A 153 6.47 13.64 -19.64
C ILE A 153 6.52 14.63 -20.80
N PRO A 154 6.91 14.18 -22.01
CA PRO A 154 6.83 15.04 -23.18
C PRO A 154 5.36 15.38 -23.48
N GLU A 155 5.07 16.63 -23.88
CA GLU A 155 3.70 17.12 -24.21
C GLU A 155 2.95 16.17 -25.18
N GLU A 156 3.69 15.52 -26.07
CA GLU A 156 3.17 14.55 -27.03
C GLU A 156 2.64 13.23 -26.44
N TYR A 157 2.83 13.02 -25.13
CA TYR A 157 2.30 11.90 -24.36
C TYR A 157 1.37 12.38 -23.24
N GLU A 158 0.82 13.60 -23.34
CA GLU A 158 -0.24 14.01 -22.41
C GLU A 158 -1.50 13.14 -22.58
N PHE A 159 -2.31 13.09 -21.53
CA PHE A 159 -3.61 12.42 -21.57
C PHE A 159 -4.46 12.95 -22.75
N PRO A 160 -5.16 12.08 -23.51
CA PRO A 160 -5.28 10.62 -23.34
C PRO A 160 -4.24 9.80 -24.12
N ILE A 161 -3.26 10.44 -24.79
CA ILE A 161 -2.29 9.76 -25.66
C ILE A 161 -1.46 8.74 -24.86
N ALA A 162 -1.11 9.04 -23.62
CA ALA A 162 -0.37 8.15 -22.72
C ALA A 162 -1.05 6.83 -22.35
N ASN A 163 -2.39 6.75 -22.44
CA ASN A 163 -3.14 5.63 -21.86
C ASN A 163 -2.61 4.28 -22.35
N ASN A 164 -2.35 3.38 -21.40
CA ASN A 164 -1.83 2.03 -21.59
C ASN A 164 -0.45 1.91 -22.28
N ARG A 165 0.30 3.02 -22.41
CA ARG A 165 1.64 3.01 -23.03
C ARG A 165 2.80 2.82 -22.06
N PHE A 166 2.63 3.11 -20.78
CA PHE A 166 3.70 3.05 -19.78
C PHE A 166 3.80 1.68 -19.10
N TRP A 167 5.03 1.16 -19.03
CA TRP A 167 5.32 -0.17 -18.51
C TRP A 167 6.67 -0.18 -17.79
N LEU A 168 6.76 -0.94 -16.71
CA LEU A 168 8.02 -1.27 -16.06
C LEU A 168 8.50 -2.62 -16.58
N ASN A 169 9.73 -2.67 -17.11
CA ASN A 169 10.32 -3.87 -17.68
C ASN A 169 11.85 -3.82 -17.52
N ASP A 170 12.43 -4.89 -16.98
CA ASP A 170 13.88 -5.06 -16.83
C ASP A 170 14.55 -3.91 -16.05
N GLY A 171 13.94 -3.46 -14.95
CA GLY A 171 14.45 -2.35 -14.14
C GLY A 171 14.40 -0.99 -14.82
N LYS A 172 13.55 -0.84 -15.84
CA LYS A 172 13.42 0.40 -16.62
C LYS A 172 11.97 0.73 -16.89
N PHE A 173 11.66 2.02 -16.86
CA PHE A 173 10.38 2.54 -17.29
C PHE A 173 10.42 2.74 -18.81
N LYS A 174 9.67 1.88 -19.50
CA LYS A 174 9.56 1.81 -20.94
C LYS A 174 8.18 2.28 -21.38
N MET A 175 8.11 2.75 -22.61
CA MET A 175 6.87 3.27 -23.18
C MET A 175 6.67 2.80 -24.61
N ILE A 176 5.43 2.51 -24.98
CA ILE A 176 5.04 2.23 -26.37
C ILE A 176 4.96 3.56 -27.13
N SER A 177 5.77 3.71 -28.19
CA SER A 177 5.84 4.95 -28.97
C SER A 177 4.47 5.41 -29.49
N LYS A 178 4.20 6.72 -29.47
CA LYS A 178 2.99 7.34 -30.07
C LYS A 178 2.83 7.06 -31.57
N ASN A 179 3.89 6.61 -32.24
CA ASN A 179 3.82 6.19 -33.64
C ASN A 179 3.00 4.89 -33.81
N TYR A 180 2.88 4.09 -32.76
CA TYR A 180 1.94 2.99 -32.67
C TYR A 180 0.59 3.56 -32.20
N TYR A 181 -0.31 3.80 -33.15
CA TYR A 181 -1.55 4.59 -33.03
C TYR A 181 -1.33 6.07 -32.65
N TYR A 182 -1.43 6.94 -33.66
CA TYR A 182 -1.22 8.38 -33.50
C TYR A 182 -2.44 9.08 -32.87
N ASN A 183 -2.21 10.13 -32.07
CA ASN A 183 -3.22 11.02 -31.47
C ASN A 183 -4.27 10.37 -30.55
N ARG A 184 -4.05 9.14 -30.06
CA ARG A 184 -4.92 8.53 -29.04
C ARG A 184 -4.16 7.59 -28.11
N GLY A 185 -4.79 7.29 -26.99
CA GLY A 185 -4.39 6.20 -26.10
C GLY A 185 -4.52 4.84 -26.78
N LEU A 186 -3.81 3.84 -26.23
CA LEU A 186 -3.97 2.46 -26.67
C LEU A 186 -5.11 1.79 -25.91
N GLN A 187 -5.82 0.89 -26.57
CA GLN A 187 -6.63 -0.09 -25.88
C GLN A 187 -5.72 -1.10 -25.14
N PRO A 188 -6.22 -1.75 -24.09
CA PRO A 188 -5.47 -2.79 -23.38
C PRO A 188 -4.91 -3.88 -24.30
N GLU A 189 -5.74 -4.38 -25.21
CA GLU A 189 -5.41 -5.45 -26.15
C GLU A 189 -4.32 -5.03 -27.12
N GLU A 190 -4.38 -3.78 -27.61
CA GLU A 190 -3.37 -3.20 -28.51
C GLU A 190 -2.02 -3.09 -27.81
N SER A 191 -2.02 -2.75 -26.52
CA SER A 191 -0.81 -2.63 -25.71
C SER A 191 -0.16 -4.00 -25.50
N LEU A 192 -0.97 -4.99 -25.11
CA LEU A 192 -0.50 -6.37 -24.92
C LEU A 192 0.01 -6.98 -26.23
N GLU A 193 -0.69 -6.76 -27.34
CA GLU A 193 -0.27 -7.24 -28.66
C GLU A 193 1.07 -6.62 -29.08
N PHE A 194 1.25 -5.31 -28.88
CA PHE A 194 2.51 -4.63 -29.17
C PHE A 194 3.67 -5.23 -28.38
N LEU A 195 3.49 -5.39 -27.07
CA LEU A 195 4.54 -5.89 -26.17
C LEU A 195 4.92 -7.34 -26.47
N ARG A 196 3.98 -8.16 -26.94
CA ARG A 196 4.27 -9.53 -27.39
C ARG A 196 5.06 -9.57 -28.69
N LYS A 197 4.65 -8.79 -29.68
CA LYS A 197 5.21 -8.87 -31.05
C LYS A 197 6.43 -8.00 -31.28
N SER A 198 6.55 -6.89 -30.55
CA SER A 198 7.54 -5.84 -30.80
C SER A 198 8.06 -5.17 -29.53
N PRO A 199 8.40 -5.92 -28.46
CA PRO A 199 8.87 -5.34 -27.20
C PRO A 199 10.14 -4.49 -27.36
N GLN A 200 11.00 -4.83 -28.33
CA GLN A 200 12.23 -4.09 -28.65
C GLN A 200 11.98 -2.66 -29.18
N ASN A 201 10.76 -2.36 -29.62
CA ASN A 201 10.38 -1.05 -30.13
C ASN A 201 9.85 -0.12 -29.03
N CYS A 202 9.79 -0.59 -27.78
CA CYS A 202 9.57 0.30 -26.64
C CYS A 202 10.70 1.32 -26.53
N ILE A 203 10.34 2.55 -26.18
CA ILE A 203 11.28 3.64 -25.96
C ILE A 203 11.43 3.91 -24.46
N GLU A 204 12.63 4.30 -24.05
CA GLU A 204 12.89 4.80 -22.71
C GLU A 204 12.84 6.33 -22.75
N ILE A 205 12.18 6.94 -21.77
CA ILE A 205 12.28 8.39 -21.55
C ILE A 205 13.26 8.60 -20.39
N PRO A 206 14.52 9.05 -20.66
CA PRO A 206 15.54 9.17 -19.62
C PRO A 206 15.11 10.10 -18.47
N LYS A 207 14.36 11.17 -18.78
CA LYS A 207 13.87 12.12 -17.77
C LYS A 207 12.93 11.45 -16.78
N ILE A 208 11.91 10.72 -17.26
CA ILE A 208 10.99 9.94 -16.42
C ILE A 208 11.75 8.92 -15.58
N SER A 209 12.66 8.16 -16.20
CA SER A 209 13.47 7.16 -15.48
C SER A 209 14.30 7.80 -14.37
N SER A 210 14.90 8.98 -14.61
CA SER A 210 15.68 9.70 -13.59
C SER A 210 14.82 10.24 -12.45
N ILE A 211 13.61 10.74 -12.75
CA ILE A 211 12.67 11.23 -11.74
C ILE A 211 12.22 10.06 -10.86
N LEU A 212 11.78 8.95 -11.45
CA LEU A 212 11.33 7.78 -10.68
C LEU A 212 12.47 7.15 -9.91
N GLN A 213 13.68 7.14 -10.47
CA GLN A 213 14.85 6.66 -9.75
C GLN A 213 15.07 7.48 -8.48
N SER A 214 15.16 8.81 -8.61
CA SER A 214 15.45 9.72 -7.49
C SER A 214 14.30 9.86 -6.48
N LYS A 215 13.05 9.94 -6.96
CA LYS A 215 11.87 10.14 -6.11
C LYS A 215 11.37 8.86 -5.46
N VAL A 216 11.50 7.70 -6.10
CA VAL A 216 10.83 6.48 -5.65
C VAL A 216 11.85 5.43 -5.21
N THR A 217 12.78 5.07 -6.09
CA THR A 217 13.60 3.86 -5.86
C THR A 217 14.93 4.08 -5.14
N GLU A 218 15.46 5.31 -5.15
CA GLU A 218 16.73 5.66 -4.51
C GLU A 218 16.59 5.57 -2.98
N ASP A 219 17.62 5.05 -2.33
CA ASP A 219 17.66 4.78 -0.88
C ASP A 219 16.58 3.83 -0.34
N PHE A 220 15.87 3.08 -1.20
CA PHE A 220 15.00 1.99 -0.75
C PHE A 220 15.82 0.83 -0.14
N PRO A 221 15.43 0.26 1.02
CA PRO A 221 14.23 0.55 1.81
C PRO A 221 14.40 1.64 2.88
N SER A 222 15.62 2.11 3.10
CA SER A 222 15.97 3.03 4.19
C SER A 222 15.18 4.35 4.18
N LYS A 223 14.89 4.91 3.00
CA LYS A 223 14.05 6.10 2.83
C LYS A 223 12.71 5.95 3.54
N TYR A 224 11.97 4.89 3.22
CA TYR A 224 10.62 4.65 3.75
C TYR A 224 10.66 4.20 5.22
N MET A 225 11.72 3.53 5.64
CA MET A 225 11.94 3.15 7.03
C MET A 225 12.31 4.33 7.94
N SER A 226 12.86 5.42 7.39
CA SER A 226 13.30 6.58 8.17
C SER A 226 12.15 7.33 8.87
N ASP A 227 10.93 7.15 8.40
CA ASP A 227 9.71 7.69 9.00
C ASP A 227 9.16 6.82 10.15
N MET A 228 9.72 5.62 10.37
CA MET A 228 9.17 4.71 11.36
C MET A 228 9.73 4.96 12.77
N VAL A 229 8.87 4.76 13.76
CA VAL A 229 9.15 4.91 15.19
C VAL A 229 8.53 3.75 15.99
N GLN A 230 9.12 3.44 17.14
CA GLN A 230 8.52 2.50 18.09
C GLN A 230 7.64 3.25 19.08
N ILE A 231 6.35 2.91 19.13
CA ILE A 231 5.41 3.43 20.12
C ILE A 231 5.49 2.54 21.37
N PRO A 232 5.91 3.09 22.54
CA PRO A 232 5.86 2.34 23.79
C PRO A 232 4.43 2.36 24.36
N LEU A 233 3.87 1.18 24.60
CA LEU A 233 2.52 1.00 25.13
C LEU A 233 2.57 0.11 26.39
N LEU A 234 1.71 0.43 27.37
CA LEU A 234 1.42 -0.44 28.51
C LEU A 234 -0.04 -0.93 28.37
N ILE A 235 -0.22 -2.24 28.18
CA ILE A 235 -1.53 -2.86 27.94
C ILE A 235 -1.93 -3.69 29.17
N ASN A 236 -3.09 -3.41 29.77
CA ASN A 236 -3.56 -4.17 30.94
C ASN A 236 -4.10 -5.56 30.59
N ASP A 237 -4.77 -5.68 29.44
CA ASP A 237 -5.33 -6.96 28.98
C ASP A 237 -4.25 -7.81 28.29
N ASN A 238 -3.85 -8.90 28.94
CA ASN A 238 -2.86 -9.84 28.43
C ASN A 238 -3.25 -10.47 27.09
N SER A 239 -4.55 -10.68 26.83
CA SER A 239 -5.04 -11.25 25.59
C SER A 239 -4.89 -10.27 24.43
N ILE A 240 -5.22 -8.99 24.66
CA ILE A 240 -5.00 -7.90 23.70
C ILE A 240 -3.51 -7.68 23.47
N ALA A 241 -2.70 -7.67 24.54
CA ALA A 241 -1.26 -7.50 24.43
C ALA A 241 -0.63 -8.59 23.56
N GLN A 242 -1.06 -9.86 23.72
CA GLN A 242 -0.58 -10.95 22.89
C GLN A 242 -1.08 -10.84 21.44
N LEU A 243 -2.35 -10.47 21.25
CA LEU A 243 -2.95 -10.30 19.93
C LEU A 243 -2.24 -9.20 19.12
N LEU A 244 -1.90 -8.07 19.76
CA LEU A 244 -1.12 -6.98 19.17
C LEU A 244 0.33 -7.39 18.87
N LYS A 245 0.96 -8.23 19.70
CA LYS A 245 2.29 -8.78 19.40
C LYS A 245 2.26 -9.69 18.17
N ASP A 246 1.24 -10.54 18.07
CA ASP A 246 1.07 -11.47 16.96
C ASP A 246 0.70 -10.76 15.64
N ASN A 247 0.11 -9.55 15.72
CA ASN A 247 -0.38 -8.76 14.58
C ASN A 247 0.14 -7.31 14.66
N SER A 248 1.44 -7.13 14.89
CA SER A 248 2.05 -5.82 15.20
C SER A 248 1.85 -4.77 14.10
N GLN A 249 1.67 -5.20 12.85
CA GLN A 249 1.42 -4.35 11.69
C GLN A 249 0.05 -3.66 11.72
N ILE A 250 -0.87 -4.01 12.62
CA ILE A 250 -2.18 -3.37 12.70
C ILE A 250 -2.16 -1.95 13.25
N ILE A 251 -1.07 -1.55 13.90
CA ILE A 251 -1.04 -0.33 14.73
C ILE A 251 -1.44 0.94 13.97
N ASN A 252 -1.02 1.13 12.72
CA ASN A 252 -1.42 2.31 11.94
C ASN A 252 -2.93 2.34 11.67
N TYR A 253 -3.54 1.18 11.37
CA TYR A 253 -4.98 1.07 11.23
C TYR A 253 -5.72 1.35 12.54
N LEU A 254 -5.16 0.99 13.70
CA LEU A 254 -5.74 1.37 14.99
C LEU A 254 -5.63 2.87 15.24
N LEU A 255 -4.45 3.46 15.01
CA LEU A 255 -4.19 4.89 15.23
C LEU A 255 -5.14 5.78 14.43
N LYS A 256 -5.38 5.46 13.15
CA LYS A 256 -6.29 6.26 12.31
C LYS A 256 -7.75 6.18 12.75
N ASN A 257 -8.14 5.09 13.41
CA ASN A 257 -9.51 4.86 13.87
C ASN A 257 -9.75 5.31 15.32
N ILE A 258 -8.78 5.95 15.97
CA ILE A 258 -8.92 6.43 17.36
C ILE A 258 -10.14 7.34 17.51
N ALA A 259 -10.41 8.23 16.55
CA ALA A 259 -11.53 9.16 16.60
C ALA A 259 -12.90 8.47 16.58
N SER A 260 -12.97 7.24 16.08
CA SER A 260 -14.21 6.44 16.03
C SER A 260 -14.47 5.64 17.32
N THR A 261 -13.59 5.76 18.32
CA THR A 261 -13.70 5.01 19.58
C THR A 261 -14.90 5.50 20.39
N THR A 262 -15.78 4.58 20.75
CA THR A 262 -17.08 4.85 21.40
C THR A 262 -16.98 4.94 22.92
N ASP A 263 -15.97 4.30 23.52
CA ASP A 263 -15.78 4.29 24.97
C ASP A 263 -15.18 5.63 25.46
N PRO A 264 -15.87 6.39 26.34
CA PRO A 264 -15.33 7.62 26.89
C PRO A 264 -14.13 7.34 27.79
N ILE A 265 -13.02 8.01 27.50
CA ILE A 265 -11.72 7.84 28.16
C ILE A 265 -11.75 8.23 29.64
N ASP A 266 -12.74 9.01 30.04
CA ASP A 266 -12.98 9.36 31.44
C ASP A 266 -13.18 8.12 32.36
N LYS A 267 -13.32 6.92 31.78
CA LYS A 267 -13.39 5.63 32.50
C LYS A 267 -12.09 4.82 32.50
N ILE A 268 -10.99 5.29 31.90
CA ILE A 268 -9.71 4.59 31.94
C ILE A 268 -9.21 4.56 33.39
N ASP A 269 -9.23 3.39 34.02
CA ASP A 269 -8.68 3.22 35.36
C ASP A 269 -7.14 3.17 35.30
N LEU A 270 -6.52 4.34 35.42
CA LEU A 270 -5.07 4.50 35.46
C LEU A 270 -4.42 4.02 36.78
N ASN A 271 -5.20 3.49 37.74
CA ASN A 271 -4.67 3.00 39.02
C ASN A 271 -4.18 1.55 38.98
N LEU A 272 -4.23 0.88 37.83
CA LEU A 272 -3.82 -0.51 37.68
C LEU A 272 -2.29 -0.66 37.63
N LYS A 273 -1.66 -0.70 38.82
CA LYS A 273 -0.23 -1.00 38.98
C LYS A 273 -0.04 -2.47 39.36
N GLY A 274 0.15 -3.36 38.37
CA GLY A 274 0.64 -4.72 38.67
C GLY A 274 0.66 -5.76 37.55
N THR A 275 -0.16 -5.61 36.49
CA THR A 275 -0.31 -6.67 35.46
C THR A 275 -0.12 -6.20 34.02
N ALA A 276 0.13 -4.91 33.80
CA ALA A 276 0.30 -4.35 32.46
C ALA A 276 1.54 -4.92 31.75
N GLN A 277 1.38 -5.30 30.48
CA GLN A 277 2.50 -5.70 29.63
C GLN A 277 3.02 -4.50 28.84
N LYS A 278 4.33 -4.28 28.89
CA LYS A 278 5.00 -3.34 28.00
C LYS A 278 5.19 -3.96 26.63
N ILE A 279 4.70 -3.29 25.59
CA ILE A 279 4.89 -3.64 24.19
C ILE A 279 5.42 -2.43 23.43
N ASN A 280 6.24 -2.68 22.41
CA ASN A 280 6.71 -1.66 21.48
C ASN A 280 6.22 -2.04 20.10
N LEU A 281 5.41 -1.20 19.48
CA LEU A 281 4.87 -1.43 18.13
C LEU A 281 5.48 -0.44 17.15
N LEU A 282 5.78 -0.89 15.95
CA LEU A 282 6.37 -0.07 14.91
C LEU A 282 5.27 0.65 14.13
N ALA A 283 5.32 1.98 14.07
CA ALA A 283 4.34 2.82 13.40
C ALA A 283 5.04 3.94 12.59
N THR A 284 4.32 4.60 11.69
CA THR A 284 4.82 5.80 11.00
C THR A 284 4.64 7.04 11.88
N LYS A 285 5.51 8.05 11.74
CA LYS A 285 5.43 9.27 12.56
C LYS A 285 4.11 10.00 12.36
N SER A 286 3.62 10.08 11.12
CA SER A 286 2.34 10.73 10.80
C SER A 286 1.17 10.16 11.61
N HIS A 287 1.07 8.83 11.71
CA HIS A 287 0.03 8.17 12.48
C HIS A 287 0.22 8.33 13.99
N CYS A 288 1.46 8.45 14.45
CA CYS A 288 1.75 8.74 15.85
C CYS A 288 1.29 10.14 16.27
N GLU A 289 1.25 11.11 15.35
CA GLU A 289 0.72 12.45 15.64
C GLU A 289 -0.78 12.40 15.93
N VAL A 290 -1.54 11.48 15.32
CA VAL A 290 -2.97 11.26 15.64
C VAL A 290 -3.15 10.90 17.12
N LEU A 291 -2.34 9.95 17.61
CA LEU A 291 -2.36 9.57 19.03
C LEU A 291 -1.94 10.75 19.93
N LYS A 292 -0.89 11.48 19.57
CA LYS A 292 -0.45 12.65 20.36
C LYS A 292 -1.52 13.73 20.45
N TYR A 293 -2.14 14.06 19.32
CA TYR A 293 -3.23 15.02 19.25
C TYR A 293 -4.40 14.59 20.13
N TYR A 294 -4.78 13.32 20.01
CA TYR A 294 -5.88 12.78 20.80
C TYR A 294 -5.59 12.76 22.31
N LEU A 295 -4.36 12.41 22.72
CA LEU A 295 -3.92 12.51 24.12
C LEU A 295 -3.94 13.96 24.63
N GLU A 296 -3.62 14.93 23.78
CA GLU A 296 -3.62 16.36 24.12
C GLU A 296 -5.05 16.89 24.31
N MET A 297 -5.97 16.59 23.37
CA MET A 297 -7.38 16.98 23.47
C MET A 297 -8.06 16.46 24.75
N ASN A 298 -7.67 15.26 25.20
CA ASN A 298 -8.21 14.63 26.40
C ASN A 298 -7.41 14.96 27.69
N ASN A 299 -6.46 15.89 27.65
CA ASN A 299 -5.60 16.26 28.80
C ASN A 299 -4.77 15.10 29.41
N LEU A 300 -4.57 14.01 28.67
CA LEU A 300 -3.86 12.80 29.13
C LEU A 300 -2.34 12.92 29.01
N ARG A 301 -1.87 13.97 28.32
CA ARG A 301 -0.45 14.22 28.06
C ARG A 301 0.32 14.74 29.29
N ASN A 302 -0.40 15.34 30.24
CA ASN A 302 0.20 16.01 31.40
C ASN A 302 0.64 15.05 32.51
N ASP A 303 0.17 13.80 32.49
CA ASP A 303 0.59 12.77 33.44
C ASP A 303 1.67 11.88 32.83
N SER A 304 2.93 12.23 33.12
CA SER A 304 4.06 11.48 32.59
C SER A 304 4.16 10.05 33.10
N THR A 305 3.48 9.71 34.21
CA THR A 305 3.51 8.35 34.75
C THR A 305 2.54 7.41 34.07
N ASN A 306 1.55 7.95 33.34
CA ASN A 306 0.45 7.18 32.80
C ASN A 306 0.29 7.28 31.27
N ILE A 307 1.10 8.07 30.56
CA ILE A 307 0.92 8.27 29.10
C ILE A 307 1.03 6.96 28.29
N GLU A 308 1.95 6.06 28.63
CA GLU A 308 2.10 4.77 27.95
C GLU A 308 0.90 3.86 28.23
N LEU A 309 0.32 3.96 29.42
CA LEU A 309 -0.87 3.23 29.85
C LEU A 309 -2.13 3.77 29.18
N ALA A 310 -2.32 5.09 29.18
CA ALA A 310 -3.41 5.75 28.49
C ALA A 310 -3.38 5.42 26.98
N SER A 311 -2.19 5.49 26.36
CA SER A 311 -2.00 5.10 24.96
C SER A 311 -2.38 3.64 24.74
N GLY A 312 -1.94 2.73 25.61
CA GLY A 312 -2.26 1.32 25.51
C GLY A 312 -3.75 1.02 25.65
N GLU A 313 -4.44 1.71 26.55
CA GLU A 313 -5.88 1.58 26.75
C GLU A 313 -6.68 2.14 25.57
N ILE A 314 -6.29 3.29 25.00
CA ILE A 314 -6.88 3.85 23.79
C ILE A 314 -6.80 2.83 22.65
N ILE A 315 -5.61 2.31 22.37
CA ILE A 315 -5.39 1.29 21.32
C ILE A 315 -6.21 0.02 21.60
N SER A 316 -6.33 -0.38 22.86
CA SER A 316 -7.12 -1.55 23.27
C SER A 316 -8.62 -1.33 23.08
N CYS A 317 -9.14 -0.14 23.37
CA CYS A 317 -10.53 0.25 23.11
C CYS A 317 -10.81 0.27 21.61
N THR A 318 -9.97 0.95 20.82
CA THR A 318 -10.14 1.03 19.36
C THR A 318 -10.14 -0.35 18.71
N LEU A 319 -9.25 -1.27 19.14
CA LEU A 319 -9.27 -2.64 18.64
C LEU A 319 -10.58 -3.38 18.96
N ARG A 320 -11.09 -3.24 20.19
CA ARG A 320 -12.36 -3.85 20.59
C ARG A 320 -13.53 -3.32 19.77
N ASP A 321 -13.62 -2.01 19.59
CA ASP A 321 -14.67 -1.38 18.79
C ASP A 321 -14.66 -1.83 17.33
N LEU A 322 -13.47 -2.00 16.75
CA LEU A 322 -13.31 -2.48 15.37
C LEU A 322 -13.68 -3.97 15.22
N VAL A 323 -13.45 -4.78 16.26
CA VAL A 323 -13.90 -6.18 16.31
C VAL A 323 -15.42 -6.26 16.50
N ASP A 324 -15.98 -5.48 17.41
CA ASP A 324 -17.41 -5.47 17.72
C ASP A 324 -18.26 -4.94 16.54
N SER A 325 -17.74 -3.96 15.80
CA SER A 325 -18.32 -3.45 14.55
C SER A 325 -18.09 -4.35 13.34
N LYS A 326 -17.34 -5.45 13.49
CA LYS A 326 -16.98 -6.42 12.44
C LYS A 326 -16.14 -5.82 11.30
N MET A 327 -15.47 -4.70 11.53
CA MET A 327 -14.46 -4.18 10.59
C MET A 327 -13.21 -5.08 10.58
N ILE A 328 -12.90 -5.69 11.73
CA ILE A 328 -11.84 -6.70 11.89
C ILE A 328 -12.47 -7.99 12.41
N SER A 329 -12.00 -9.14 11.93
CA SER A 329 -12.29 -10.45 12.49
C SER A 329 -11.06 -11.11 13.12
N ILE A 330 -11.29 -11.95 14.12
CA ILE A 330 -10.26 -12.77 14.77
C ILE A 330 -10.38 -14.19 14.25
N GLU A 331 -9.39 -14.65 13.50
CA GLU A 331 -9.32 -15.99 12.94
C GLU A 331 -8.37 -16.89 13.77
N ASN A 332 -8.79 -18.13 13.99
CA ASN A 332 -7.98 -19.14 14.66
C ASN A 332 -6.93 -19.68 13.69
N SER A 333 -5.71 -19.13 13.74
CA SER A 333 -4.55 -19.70 13.04
C SER A 333 -4.09 -20.99 13.72
N SER A 334 -4.20 -22.11 13.01
CA SER A 334 -3.69 -23.42 13.44
C SER A 334 -2.20 -23.64 13.14
N ASN A 335 -1.52 -22.67 12.50
CA ASN A 335 -0.13 -22.78 12.09
C ASN A 335 0.66 -21.53 12.45
N MET A 336 1.15 -21.44 13.70
CA MET A 336 2.28 -20.56 14.02
C MET A 336 3.55 -21.15 13.37
N LYS A 337 3.87 -20.73 12.15
CA LYS A 337 5.23 -20.88 11.63
C LYS A 337 6.09 -19.81 12.30
N LEU A 338 7.26 -20.20 12.79
CA LEU A 338 8.30 -19.29 13.25
C LEU A 338 8.53 -18.25 12.16
N LYS A 339 8.28 -16.97 12.49
CA LYS A 339 8.54 -15.84 11.60
C LYS A 339 10.06 -15.75 11.41
N PRO A 340 10.60 -15.98 10.20
CA PRO A 340 12.01 -15.75 9.95
C PRO A 340 12.32 -14.27 10.24
N SER A 341 13.53 -13.98 10.72
CA SER A 341 13.95 -12.59 10.97
C SER A 341 13.91 -11.80 9.68
N ASN A 342 13.19 -10.68 9.66
CA ASN A 342 13.06 -9.84 8.48
C ASN A 342 13.76 -8.48 8.62
N ILE A 343 13.71 -7.67 7.56
CA ILE A 343 14.37 -6.36 7.50
C ILE A 343 13.95 -5.41 8.62
N PHE A 344 12.74 -5.57 9.17
CA PHE A 344 12.22 -4.78 10.28
C PHE A 344 12.73 -5.26 11.65
N ASP A 345 13.13 -6.53 11.78
CA ASP A 345 13.70 -7.05 13.04
C ASP A 345 15.15 -6.57 13.27
N ILE A 346 15.87 -6.28 12.19
CA ILE A 346 17.26 -5.80 12.21
C ILE A 346 17.32 -4.27 12.29
N GLY A 347 16.24 -3.59 11.88
CA GLY A 347 16.13 -2.13 11.88
C GLY A 347 16.25 -1.54 13.27
N LYS A 348 17.03 -0.46 13.41
CA LYS A 348 17.10 0.34 14.63
C LYS A 348 16.16 1.53 14.52
N PHE A 349 14.96 1.36 15.06
CA PHE A 349 13.94 2.41 15.05
C PHE A 349 14.00 3.23 16.34
N PRO A 350 13.90 4.57 16.25
CA PRO A 350 13.83 5.41 17.43
C PRO A 350 12.53 5.18 18.20
N VAL A 351 12.60 5.22 19.53
CA VAL A 351 11.41 5.18 20.38
C VAL A 351 10.73 6.54 20.36
N LEU A 352 9.43 6.55 20.08
CA LEU A 352 8.61 7.75 20.05
C LEU A 352 8.59 8.40 21.44
N ASN A 353 8.89 9.70 21.48
CA ASN A 353 8.70 10.50 22.68
C ASN A 353 7.27 11.08 22.68
N LEU A 354 6.36 10.44 23.43
CA LEU A 354 4.98 10.90 23.58
C LEU A 354 4.87 12.27 24.30
N TYR A 355 5.89 12.67 25.06
CA TYR A 355 5.94 13.94 25.79
C TYR A 355 6.32 15.14 24.93
N LYS A 356 7.05 14.94 23.82
CA LYS A 356 7.54 16.05 23.00
C LYS A 356 6.38 16.65 22.20
N ASN A 357 6.10 17.95 22.40
CA ASN A 357 5.12 18.73 21.62
C ASN A 357 5.18 18.40 20.13
N MET A 358 4.03 18.45 19.46
CA MET A 358 3.97 18.20 18.01
C MET A 358 4.95 19.15 17.31
N ASP A 359 5.91 18.58 16.57
CA ASP A 359 6.67 19.37 15.61
C ASP A 359 5.69 19.61 14.45
N MET A 360 5.02 20.77 14.46
CA MET A 360 4.27 21.26 13.30
C MET A 360 5.29 21.63 12.21
N THR A 361 5.95 20.63 11.63
CA THR A 361 6.71 20.78 10.40
C THR A 361 5.73 20.75 9.23
N ASN A 362 5.79 21.78 8.39
CA ASN A 362 4.79 22.19 7.39
C ASN A 362 4.44 21.20 6.25
N ASP A 363 4.84 19.93 6.30
CA ASP A 363 4.83 19.08 5.10
C ASP A 363 3.78 17.95 5.10
N VAL A 364 2.96 17.81 6.15
CA VAL A 364 1.78 16.93 6.12
C VAL A 364 0.60 17.70 6.70
N GLN A 365 -0.26 18.21 5.84
CA GLN A 365 -1.55 18.73 6.30
C GLN A 365 -2.39 17.54 6.73
N PRO A 366 -2.92 17.52 7.97
CA PRO A 366 -3.94 16.54 8.32
C PRO A 366 -5.11 16.69 7.34
N THR A 367 -5.66 15.59 6.84
CA THR A 367 -6.80 15.67 5.91
C THR A 367 -7.93 16.46 6.56
N GLU A 368 -8.62 17.31 5.80
CA GLU A 368 -9.70 18.17 6.32
C GLU A 368 -10.76 17.33 7.06
N GLU A 369 -11.00 16.09 6.61
CA GLU A 369 -11.89 15.13 7.25
C GLU A 369 -11.41 14.67 8.64
N LEU A 370 -10.09 14.49 8.84
CA LEU A 370 -9.49 14.18 10.14
C LEU A 370 -9.63 15.37 11.10
N ILE A 371 -9.42 16.60 10.61
CA ILE A 371 -9.59 17.82 11.40
C ILE A 371 -11.05 18.03 11.78
N GLU A 372 -11.99 17.80 10.86
CA GLU A 372 -13.42 17.96 11.08
C GLU A 372 -14.01 16.89 12.01
N LYS A 373 -13.55 15.63 11.91
CA LYS A 373 -13.95 14.55 12.82
C LYS A 373 -13.38 14.72 14.22
N LEU A 374 -12.19 15.32 14.36
CA LEU A 374 -11.56 15.56 15.66
C LEU A 374 -11.99 16.88 16.32
N GLY A 375 -12.46 17.87 15.54
CA GLY A 375 -12.93 19.16 16.05
C GLY A 375 -14.38 19.19 16.53
N ASN A 376 -15.15 18.13 16.29
CA ASN A 376 -16.58 18.03 16.63
C ASN A 376 -16.88 17.27 17.95
N PHE A 377 -15.90 17.12 18.84
CA PHE A 377 -16.07 16.52 20.18
C PHE A 377 -15.71 17.49 21.30
#